data_AF-A0A0E3UXS0-F1
#
_entry.id   AF-A0A0E3UXS0-F1
#
_cell.length_a   1.000
_cell.length_b   1.000
_cell.length_c   1.000
_cell.angle_alpha   90.00
_cell.angle_beta   90.00
_cell.angle_gamma   90.00
#
_symmetry.space_group_name_H-M   'P 1'
#
loop_
_entity.id
_entity.type
_entity.pdbx_description
1 polymer ?
#
loop_
_entity_poly.entity_id
_entity_poly.type
_entity_poly.pdbx_seq_one_letter_code
_entity_poly.pdbx_strand_id
1 'polypeptide(L)'
;MRKIIIPFFTFLMVALGLSSCRQDGATPIQNVKAGPTLLRAHAGGGSCENYTYFYDNEQKTLGNVFTKQVLVAFASGLSAEQEANIVQAFGFVKGKNGQVSSNSALLHNIELVDGLNCKQVEMAMKALADDPAITYVAPYFMNGDGLLGISNEAIVTVKEGQEDALAALTADYKAEVLMPLSGQTYLVRVDKSSSGNALDLANFLKGKEGISHAEPDFLVSLEVPEVGSAPDRRSRSGSFR
;
A
#
# COMPACT_ATOMS: atom_id res chain seq x y z
N MET A 1 -23.27 -12.04 82.74
CA MET A 1 -21.93 -11.75 82.19
C MET A 1 -21.98 -11.82 80.67
N ARG A 2 -21.29 -10.87 80.01
CA ARG A 2 -20.84 -10.85 78.59
C ARG A 2 -21.89 -10.83 77.46
N LYS A 3 -22.00 -9.65 76.84
CA LYS A 3 -22.43 -9.44 75.44
C LYS A 3 -21.43 -8.47 74.79
N ILE A 4 -20.50 -8.98 73.97
CA ILE A 4 -19.60 -8.18 73.12
C ILE A 4 -19.37 -9.00 71.84
N ILE A 5 -20.24 -8.86 70.84
CA ILE A 5 -20.03 -9.40 69.48
C ILE A 5 -20.73 -8.46 68.49
N ILE A 6 -20.25 -7.22 68.35
CA ILE A 6 -20.79 -6.27 67.36
C ILE A 6 -19.72 -5.57 66.48
N PRO A 7 -18.41 -5.45 66.83
CA PRO A 7 -17.50 -4.68 65.96
C PRO A 7 -16.96 -5.45 64.74
N PHE A 8 -17.18 -6.76 64.62
CA PHE A 8 -16.56 -7.56 63.56
C PHE A 8 -17.32 -7.51 62.22
N PHE A 9 -18.64 -7.28 62.24
CA PHE A 9 -19.45 -7.29 61.02
C PHE A 9 -19.32 -6.01 60.19
N THR A 10 -19.04 -4.87 60.82
CA THR A 10 -18.86 -3.58 60.14
C THR A 10 -17.55 -3.50 59.35
N PHE A 11 -16.50 -4.20 59.77
CA PHE A 11 -15.21 -4.18 59.06
C PHE A 11 -15.24 -5.03 57.78
N LEU A 12 -16.03 -6.10 57.75
CA LEU A 12 -16.14 -7.01 56.59
C LEU A 12 -16.90 -6.39 55.41
N MET A 13 -17.91 -5.56 55.68
CA MET A 13 -18.69 -4.87 54.64
C MET A 13 -17.88 -3.76 53.93
N VAL A 14 -16.94 -3.11 54.61
CA VAL A 14 -16.10 -2.05 54.01
C VAL A 14 -15.04 -2.64 53.06
N ALA A 15 -14.54 -3.85 53.33
CA ALA A 15 -13.56 -4.52 52.47
C ALA A 15 -14.15 -4.96 51.11
N LEU A 16 -15.44 -5.29 51.05
CA LEU A 16 -16.10 -5.74 49.82
C LEU A 16 -16.54 -4.59 48.89
N GLY A 17 -16.60 -3.35 49.39
CA GLY A 17 -16.97 -2.16 48.61
C GLY A 17 -15.83 -1.58 47.77
N LEU A 18 -14.57 -1.95 48.04
CA LEU A 18 -13.39 -1.39 47.38
C LEU A 18 -12.81 -2.27 46.26
N SER A 19 -13.34 -3.48 46.06
CA SER A 19 -12.89 -4.44 45.04
C SER A 19 -13.53 -4.26 43.66
N SER A 20 -14.27 -3.17 43.40
CA SER A 20 -14.94 -2.91 42.12
C SER A 20 -14.23 -1.87 41.23
N CYS A 21 -12.91 -1.71 41.36
CA CYS A 21 -12.14 -1.14 40.26
C CYS A 21 -12.03 -2.19 39.15
N ARG A 22 -13.10 -2.30 38.34
CA ARG A 22 -12.97 -2.85 36.98
C ARG A 22 -11.98 -1.94 36.28
N GLN A 23 -10.75 -2.40 36.22
CA GLN A 23 -9.73 -1.84 35.37
C GLN A 23 -10.20 -2.17 33.95
N ASP A 24 -11.02 -1.28 33.40
CA ASP A 24 -11.32 -1.26 31.96
C ASP A 24 -9.96 -1.28 31.29
N GLY A 25 -9.61 -2.45 30.76
CA GLY A 25 -8.32 -2.70 30.15
C GLY A 25 -8.20 -1.70 29.03
N ALA A 26 -7.40 -0.64 29.26
CA ALA A 26 -7.04 0.29 28.21
C ALA A 26 -6.53 -0.59 27.07
N THR A 27 -7.28 -0.60 25.97
CA THR A 27 -6.84 -1.30 24.77
C THR A 27 -5.41 -0.87 24.50
N PRO A 28 -4.46 -1.79 24.27
CA PRO A 28 -3.07 -1.45 24.06
C PRO A 28 -3.00 -0.31 23.04
N ILE A 29 -2.28 0.76 23.38
CA ILE A 29 -2.05 1.88 22.46
C ILE A 29 -1.32 1.27 21.27
N GLN A 30 -2.04 1.05 20.17
CA GLN A 30 -1.43 0.64 18.92
C GLN A 30 -0.61 1.83 18.44
N ASN A 31 0.70 1.63 18.27
CA ASN A 31 1.60 2.64 17.72
C ASN A 31 1.30 2.80 16.23
N VAL A 32 0.26 3.57 15.91
CA VAL A 32 -0.11 3.89 14.53
C VAL A 32 0.93 4.87 13.98
N LYS A 33 1.67 4.45 12.96
CA LYS A 33 2.72 5.26 12.28
C LYS A 33 2.13 6.45 11.55
N ALA A 34 1.01 6.23 10.85
CA ALA A 34 0.26 7.27 10.17
C ALA A 34 -1.20 6.85 9.98
N GLY A 35 -2.15 7.76 10.21
CA GLY A 35 -3.59 7.49 10.07
C GLY A 35 -4.28 8.40 9.04
N PRO A 36 -5.54 8.13 8.68
CA PRO A 36 -6.25 8.87 7.62
C PRO A 36 -6.42 10.36 7.92
N THR A 37 -6.58 10.71 9.20
CA THR A 37 -6.66 12.11 9.65
C THR A 37 -5.35 12.87 9.38
N LEU A 38 -4.20 12.22 9.57
CA LEU A 38 -2.91 12.80 9.25
C LEU A 38 -2.74 12.97 7.74
N LEU A 39 -3.14 11.98 6.94
CA LEU A 39 -3.13 12.10 5.48
C LEU A 39 -3.99 13.27 5.00
N ARG A 40 -5.20 13.45 5.56
CA ARG A 40 -6.08 14.58 5.24
C ARG A 40 -5.43 15.93 5.52
N ALA A 41 -4.74 16.07 6.65
CA ALA A 41 -4.07 17.31 7.02
C ALA A 41 -2.92 17.67 6.06
N HIS A 42 -2.26 16.66 5.46
CA HIS A 42 -1.07 16.86 4.62
C HIS A 42 -1.37 16.83 3.11
N ALA A 43 -2.46 16.21 2.67
CA ALA A 43 -2.80 16.04 1.26
C ALA A 43 -3.13 17.36 0.52
N GLY A 44 -3.38 18.45 1.26
CA GLY A 44 -3.73 19.75 0.67
C GLY A 44 -5.06 19.73 -0.11
N GLY A 45 -5.37 20.85 -0.77
CA GLY A 45 -6.58 21.04 -1.60
C GLY A 45 -6.33 21.03 -3.11
N GLY A 46 -5.19 20.49 -3.56
CA GLY A 46 -4.81 20.48 -4.98
C GLY A 46 -5.57 19.46 -5.83
N SER A 47 -5.52 19.61 -7.15
CA SER A 47 -6.04 18.62 -8.10
C SER A 47 -5.21 17.35 -8.10
N CYS A 48 -5.84 16.20 -8.38
CA CYS A 48 -5.15 14.94 -8.61
C CYS A 48 -4.15 15.07 -9.76
N GLU A 49 -3.02 14.36 -9.64
CA GLU A 49 -2.12 14.18 -10.77
C GLU A 49 -2.70 13.13 -11.72
N ASN A 50 -2.63 13.43 -13.02
CA ASN A 50 -3.04 12.51 -14.07
C ASN A 50 -1.79 11.83 -14.63
N TYR A 51 -1.72 10.51 -14.48
CA TYR A 51 -0.56 9.72 -14.85
C TYR A 51 -0.65 9.28 -16.31
N THR A 52 0.51 9.21 -16.96
CA THR A 52 0.62 8.78 -18.35
C THR A 52 1.89 7.96 -18.55
N TYR A 53 1.88 7.11 -19.58
CA TYR A 53 3.06 6.39 -20.06
C TYR A 53 3.09 6.43 -21.60
N PHE A 54 4.16 5.91 -22.20
CA PHE A 54 4.29 5.83 -23.64
C PHE A 54 4.26 4.38 -24.10
N TYR A 55 3.43 4.09 -25.11
CA TYR A 55 3.34 2.81 -25.80
C TYR A 55 3.43 3.06 -27.30
N ASP A 56 4.37 2.45 -28.02
CA ASP A 56 4.57 2.68 -29.47
C ASP A 56 4.66 4.17 -29.85
N ASN A 57 5.38 4.96 -29.05
CA ASN A 57 5.49 6.44 -29.15
C ASN A 57 4.18 7.22 -28.96
N GLU A 58 3.09 6.56 -28.60
CA GLU A 58 1.82 7.19 -28.26
C GLU A 58 1.71 7.38 -26.74
N GLN A 59 1.29 8.58 -26.31
CA GLN A 59 1.01 8.82 -24.90
C GLN A 59 -0.32 8.15 -24.52
N LYS A 60 -0.27 7.26 -23.53
CA LYS A 60 -1.43 6.59 -22.95
C LYS A 60 -1.74 7.20 -21.59
N THR A 61 -3.01 7.50 -21.35
CA THR A 61 -3.50 8.07 -20.09
C THR A 61 -3.93 6.96 -19.13
N LEU A 62 -3.39 6.97 -17.92
CA LEU A 62 -3.78 6.07 -16.83
C LEU A 62 -4.85 6.71 -15.92
N GLY A 63 -4.99 8.03 -15.95
CA GLY A 63 -5.90 8.75 -15.07
C GLY A 63 -5.27 9.03 -13.71
N ASN A 64 -6.13 9.21 -12.71
CA ASN A 64 -5.70 9.38 -11.32
C ASN A 64 -5.47 8.03 -10.66
N VAL A 65 -4.65 7.99 -9.61
CA VAL A 65 -4.46 6.79 -8.80
C VAL A 65 -5.78 6.27 -8.23
N PHE A 66 -5.96 4.96 -8.28
CA PHE A 66 -7.09 4.25 -7.68
C PHE A 66 -6.98 4.31 -6.15
N THR A 67 -8.07 4.70 -5.49
CA THR A 67 -7.97 5.17 -4.10
C THR A 67 -8.15 4.08 -3.05
N LYS A 68 -8.42 2.84 -3.46
CA LYS A 68 -8.73 1.72 -2.56
C LYS A 68 -7.60 0.74 -2.37
N GLN A 69 -6.56 0.76 -3.20
CA GLN A 69 -5.44 -0.15 -3.03
C GLN A 69 -4.16 0.39 -3.62
N VAL A 70 -3.05 -0.10 -3.09
CA VAL A 70 -1.70 0.12 -3.59
C VAL A 70 -0.97 -1.22 -3.64
N LEU A 71 0.09 -1.27 -4.43
CA LEU A 71 0.96 -2.43 -4.54
C LEU A 71 2.21 -2.21 -3.69
N VAL A 72 2.65 -3.22 -2.94
CA VAL A 72 3.90 -3.15 -2.17
C VAL A 72 4.75 -4.40 -2.34
N ALA A 73 6.07 -4.25 -2.24
CA ALA A 73 6.97 -5.37 -1.97
C ALA A 73 7.60 -5.19 -0.58
N PHE A 74 7.77 -6.28 0.14
CA PHE A 74 8.44 -6.29 1.44
C PHE A 74 9.92 -6.68 1.30
N ALA A 75 10.71 -6.31 2.31
CA ALA A 75 12.06 -6.80 2.47
C ALA A 75 12.08 -8.33 2.61
N SER A 76 13.10 -8.98 2.05
CA SER A 76 13.24 -10.43 2.10
C SER A 76 13.38 -10.95 3.54
N GLY A 77 12.88 -12.16 3.79
CA GLY A 77 13.04 -12.87 5.06
C GLY A 77 11.98 -12.54 6.13
N LEU A 78 11.00 -11.71 5.79
CA LEU A 78 9.83 -11.48 6.64
C LEU A 78 8.83 -12.62 6.51
N SER A 79 8.21 -12.99 7.64
CA SER A 79 7.07 -13.90 7.65
C SER A 79 5.78 -13.16 7.26
N ALA A 80 4.76 -13.90 6.82
CA ALA A 80 3.45 -13.33 6.51
C ALA A 80 2.83 -12.57 7.69
N GLU A 81 3.12 -13.00 8.93
CA GLU A 81 2.68 -12.31 10.15
C GLU A 81 3.43 -10.99 10.36
N GLN A 82 4.74 -10.96 10.12
CA GLN A 82 5.53 -9.73 10.19
C GLN A 82 5.07 -8.71 9.15
N GLU A 83 4.85 -9.15 7.91
CA GLU A 83 4.30 -8.30 6.83
C GLU A 83 2.94 -7.71 7.21
N ALA A 84 2.03 -8.53 7.75
CA ALA A 84 0.72 -8.08 8.20
C ALA A 84 0.83 -7.04 9.33
N ASN A 85 1.71 -7.29 10.30
CA ASN A 85 1.96 -6.35 11.41
C ASN A 85 2.56 -5.02 10.94
N ILE A 86 3.44 -5.05 9.93
CA ILE A 86 4.03 -3.84 9.33
C ILE A 86 2.93 -2.97 8.73
N VAL A 87 2.05 -3.54 7.90
CA VAL A 87 1.01 -2.74 7.22
C VAL A 87 -0.13 -2.33 8.15
N GLN A 88 -0.46 -3.14 9.16
CA GLN A 88 -1.45 -2.78 10.18
C GLN A 88 -1.02 -1.59 11.06
N ALA A 89 0.29 -1.29 11.13
CA ALA A 89 0.78 -0.10 11.81
C ALA A 89 0.34 1.21 11.11
N PHE A 90 -0.18 1.14 9.88
CA PHE A 90 -0.72 2.29 9.15
C PHE A 90 -2.24 2.30 9.24
N GLY A 91 -2.81 3.28 9.93
CA GLY A 91 -4.27 3.37 10.16
C GLY A 91 -5.09 3.67 8.90
N PHE A 92 -4.46 3.89 7.75
CA PHE A 92 -5.10 4.00 6.43
C PHE A 92 -5.11 2.69 5.65
N VAL A 93 -4.49 1.63 6.19
CA VAL A 93 -4.52 0.28 5.61
C VAL A 93 -5.63 -0.53 6.29
N LYS A 94 -6.47 -1.18 5.48
CA LYS A 94 -7.46 -2.14 5.93
C LYS A 94 -6.87 -3.55 6.05
N GLY A 95 -5.97 -3.93 5.15
CA GLY A 95 -5.26 -5.21 5.20
C GLY A 95 -4.55 -5.57 3.90
N LYS A 96 -4.11 -6.83 3.79
CA LYS A 96 -3.59 -7.42 2.55
C LYS A 96 -4.75 -8.08 1.79
N ASN A 97 -4.84 -7.84 0.48
CA ASN A 97 -5.87 -8.39 -0.42
C ASN A 97 -5.23 -9.24 -1.55
N GLY A 98 -4.47 -10.25 -1.15
CA GLY A 98 -3.77 -11.15 -2.06
C GLY A 98 -2.32 -10.75 -2.36
N GLN A 99 -1.70 -11.54 -3.23
CA GLN A 99 -0.33 -11.38 -3.67
C GLN A 99 -0.17 -11.90 -5.10
N VAL A 100 0.76 -11.30 -5.84
CA VAL A 100 1.10 -11.66 -7.21
C VAL A 100 2.62 -11.77 -7.30
N SER A 101 3.13 -12.85 -7.88
CA SER A 101 4.57 -12.97 -8.15
C SER A 101 4.88 -12.24 -9.46
N SER A 102 5.87 -11.35 -9.43
CA SER A 102 6.59 -10.92 -10.64
C SER A 102 7.82 -11.80 -10.84
N ASN A 103 8.64 -11.47 -11.85
CA ASN A 103 9.93 -12.16 -12.06
C ASN A 103 10.96 -11.79 -10.98
N SER A 104 10.74 -10.69 -10.27
CA SER A 104 11.74 -10.08 -9.41
C SER A 104 11.31 -9.85 -7.96
N ALA A 105 10.02 -9.93 -7.66
CA ALA A 105 9.49 -9.78 -6.31
C ALA A 105 8.14 -10.50 -6.12
N LEU A 106 7.81 -10.75 -4.85
CA LEU A 106 6.43 -11.02 -4.46
C LEU A 106 5.77 -9.68 -4.14
N LEU A 107 4.75 -9.34 -4.93
CA LEU A 107 4.01 -8.09 -4.83
C LEU A 107 2.71 -8.34 -4.08
N HIS A 108 2.37 -7.47 -3.12
CA HIS A 108 1.20 -7.60 -2.27
C HIS A 108 0.24 -6.45 -2.52
N ASN A 109 -1.04 -6.79 -2.69
CA ASN A 109 -2.10 -5.81 -2.79
C ASN A 109 -2.45 -5.35 -1.38
N ILE A 110 -2.28 -4.08 -1.09
CA ILE A 110 -2.65 -3.49 0.19
C ILE A 110 -3.95 -2.74 0.01
N GLU A 111 -5.00 -3.22 0.67
CA GLU A 111 -6.30 -2.58 0.69
C GLU A 111 -6.24 -1.36 1.62
N LEU A 112 -6.70 -0.22 1.11
CA LEU A 112 -6.80 1.04 1.82
C LEU A 112 -8.21 1.22 2.41
N VAL A 113 -8.31 2.05 3.44
CA VAL A 113 -9.61 2.45 3.98
C VAL A 113 -10.41 3.28 2.97
N ASP A 114 -11.74 3.19 3.03
CA ASP A 114 -12.62 3.94 2.15
C ASP A 114 -12.54 5.46 2.36
N GLY A 115 -12.88 6.21 1.31
CA GLY A 115 -13.01 7.67 1.35
C GLY A 115 -11.68 8.42 1.24
N LEU A 116 -10.59 7.74 0.90
CA LEU A 116 -9.35 8.40 0.48
C LEU A 116 -9.52 9.02 -0.92
N ASN A 117 -8.92 10.19 -1.12
CA ASN A 117 -8.74 10.77 -2.45
C ASN A 117 -7.34 10.44 -3.00
N CYS A 118 -7.12 10.74 -4.28
CA CYS A 118 -5.84 10.51 -4.97
C CYS A 118 -4.62 11.05 -4.20
N LYS A 119 -4.68 12.28 -3.68
CA LYS A 119 -3.58 12.91 -2.94
C LYS A 119 -3.30 12.22 -1.62
N GLN A 120 -4.34 11.76 -0.94
CA GLN A 120 -4.18 10.97 0.27
C GLN A 120 -3.56 9.62 -0.02
N VAL A 121 -3.86 9.01 -1.17
CA VAL A 121 -3.20 7.77 -1.61
C VAL A 121 -1.74 8.01 -1.97
N GLU A 122 -1.40 9.07 -2.70
CA GLU A 122 -0.01 9.44 -2.97
C GLU A 122 0.79 9.65 -1.65
N MET A 123 0.18 10.31 -0.66
CA MET A 123 0.77 10.48 0.68
C MET A 123 0.86 9.17 1.46
N ALA A 124 -0.13 8.29 1.33
CA ALA A 124 -0.11 6.95 1.92
C ALA A 124 1.04 6.13 1.31
N MET A 125 1.22 6.19 -0.01
CA MET A 125 2.32 5.53 -0.70
C MET A 125 3.67 6.05 -0.22
N LYS A 126 3.82 7.37 -0.04
CA LYS A 126 5.04 7.95 0.55
C LYS A 126 5.31 7.41 1.96
N ALA A 127 4.29 7.40 2.82
CA ALA A 127 4.42 6.89 4.19
C ALA A 127 4.77 5.39 4.24
N LEU A 128 4.21 4.58 3.34
CA LEU A 128 4.59 3.18 3.18
C LEU A 128 6.02 3.05 2.67
N ALA A 129 6.40 3.85 1.67
CA ALA A 129 7.73 3.84 1.08
C ALA A 129 8.82 4.31 2.06
N ASP A 130 8.49 5.10 3.08
CA ASP A 130 9.42 5.50 4.13
C ASP A 130 9.76 4.33 5.10
N ASP A 131 8.91 3.30 5.19
CA ASP A 131 9.13 2.15 6.08
C ASP A 131 10.30 1.26 5.60
N PRO A 132 11.33 0.99 6.42
CA PRO A 132 12.48 0.19 6.01
C PRO A 132 12.13 -1.27 5.64
N ALA A 133 10.99 -1.79 6.09
CA ALA A 133 10.54 -3.13 5.75
C ALA A 133 9.79 -3.22 4.41
N ILE A 134 9.50 -2.08 3.78
CA ILE A 134 8.86 -1.99 2.47
C ILE A 134 9.92 -1.54 1.46
N THR A 135 10.12 -2.35 0.41
CA THR A 135 11.16 -2.18 -0.61
C THR A 135 10.61 -1.66 -1.93
N TYR A 136 9.29 -1.65 -2.10
CA TYR A 136 8.65 -1.07 -3.28
C TYR A 136 7.22 -0.65 -2.94
N VAL A 137 6.76 0.45 -3.53
CA VAL A 137 5.37 0.90 -3.44
C VAL A 137 4.96 1.51 -4.78
N ALA A 138 3.79 1.13 -5.28
CA ALA A 138 3.28 1.65 -6.53
C ALA A 138 1.75 1.74 -6.57
N PRO A 139 1.19 2.60 -7.44
CA PRO A 139 -0.24 2.82 -7.49
C PRO A 139 -0.94 1.74 -8.34
N TYR A 140 -2.26 1.66 -8.15
CA TYR A 140 -3.19 1.08 -9.11
C TYR A 140 -3.89 2.18 -9.90
N PHE A 141 -4.39 1.84 -11.08
CA PHE A 141 -5.21 2.69 -11.94
C PHE A 141 -6.45 1.93 -12.40
N MET A 142 -7.53 2.65 -12.69
CA MET A 142 -8.72 2.07 -13.32
C MET A 142 -8.43 1.76 -14.79
N ASN A 143 -8.87 0.60 -15.28
CA ASN A 143 -8.78 0.23 -16.68
C ASN A 143 -10.07 -0.48 -17.12
N GLY A 144 -11.03 0.30 -17.63
CA GLY A 144 -12.38 -0.20 -17.87
C GLY A 144 -13.01 -0.72 -16.58
N ASP A 145 -13.42 -1.98 -16.60
CA ASP A 145 -13.99 -2.68 -15.44
C ASP A 145 -12.93 -3.36 -14.54
N GLY A 146 -11.65 -3.20 -14.88
CA GLY A 146 -10.53 -3.79 -14.15
C GLY A 146 -9.56 -2.76 -13.56
N LEU A 147 -8.43 -3.27 -13.08
CA LEU A 147 -7.35 -2.47 -12.47
C LEU A 147 -6.01 -2.79 -13.14
N LEU A 148 -5.17 -1.75 -13.27
CA LEU A 148 -3.77 -1.85 -13.68
C LEU A 148 -2.88 -1.44 -12.52
N GLY A 149 -2.12 -2.38 -11.97
CA GLY A 149 -1.06 -2.11 -10.99
C GLY A 149 0.28 -1.94 -11.69
N ILE A 150 1.09 -0.99 -11.24
CA ILE A 150 2.47 -0.86 -11.74
C ILE A 150 3.34 -1.87 -10.99
N SER A 151 3.84 -2.90 -11.67
CA SER A 151 4.78 -3.86 -11.08
C SER A 151 6.12 -3.15 -10.78
N ASN A 152 7.06 -3.83 -10.13
CA ASN A 152 8.40 -3.30 -9.88
C ASN A 152 9.36 -3.48 -11.07
N GLU A 153 8.81 -3.72 -12.26
CA GLU A 153 9.53 -4.04 -13.49
C GLU A 153 9.11 -3.12 -14.63
N ALA A 154 10.05 -2.81 -15.52
CA ALA A 154 9.82 -2.14 -16.79
C ALA A 154 10.37 -2.99 -17.93
N ILE A 155 9.65 -3.01 -19.05
CA ILE A 155 10.08 -3.67 -20.28
C ILE A 155 10.76 -2.62 -21.15
N VAL A 156 12.03 -2.85 -21.49
CA VAL A 156 12.86 -1.88 -22.21
C VAL A 156 13.47 -2.53 -23.44
N THR A 157 13.18 -1.98 -24.61
CA THR A 157 13.79 -2.40 -25.87
C THR A 157 14.88 -1.42 -26.26
N VAL A 158 16.10 -1.91 -26.46
CA VAL A 158 17.24 -1.11 -26.92
C VAL A 158 17.39 -1.18 -28.43
N LYS A 159 18.17 -0.26 -29.00
CA LYS A 159 18.63 -0.36 -30.39
C LYS A 159 19.75 -1.41 -30.46
N GLU A 160 19.94 -2.01 -31.62
CA GLU A 160 20.99 -3.02 -31.82
C GLU A 160 22.38 -2.45 -31.46
N GLY A 161 23.12 -3.17 -30.59
CA GLY A 161 24.45 -2.77 -30.13
C GLY A 161 24.47 -1.61 -29.12
N GLN A 162 23.34 -1.31 -28.47
CA GLN A 162 23.20 -0.22 -27.49
C GLN A 162 22.90 -0.72 -26.07
N GLU A 163 23.31 -1.94 -25.74
CA GLU A 163 23.18 -2.51 -24.39
C GLU A 163 23.93 -1.69 -23.34
N ASP A 164 25.10 -1.14 -23.70
CA ASP A 164 25.88 -0.26 -22.82
C ASP A 164 25.12 1.02 -22.46
N ALA A 165 24.30 1.54 -23.38
CA ALA A 165 23.45 2.70 -23.11
C ALA A 165 22.37 2.38 -22.07
N LEU A 166 21.75 1.20 -22.15
CA LEU A 166 20.81 0.73 -21.14
C LEU A 166 21.48 0.57 -19.79
N ALA A 167 22.67 -0.05 -19.73
CA ALA A 167 23.41 -0.22 -18.49
C ALA A 167 23.75 1.13 -17.83
N ALA A 168 24.17 2.12 -18.62
CA ALA A 168 24.46 3.47 -18.11
C ALA A 168 23.21 4.18 -17.58
N LEU A 169 22.11 4.14 -18.33
CA LEU A 169 20.84 4.79 -17.95
C LEU A 169 20.21 4.14 -16.73
N THR A 170 20.25 2.81 -16.62
CA THR A 170 19.73 2.08 -15.46
C THR A 170 20.61 2.30 -14.24
N ALA A 171 21.94 2.39 -14.38
CA ALA A 171 22.82 2.76 -13.28
C ALA A 171 22.53 4.18 -12.73
N ASP A 172 22.31 5.17 -13.61
CA ASP A 172 21.91 6.53 -13.21
C ASP A 172 20.57 6.54 -12.45
N TYR A 173 19.63 5.71 -12.88
CA TYR A 173 18.34 5.53 -12.22
C TYR A 173 18.40 4.65 -10.96
N LYS A 174 19.53 3.98 -10.71
CA LYS A 174 19.70 2.91 -9.70
C LYS A 174 18.66 1.80 -9.87
N ALA A 175 18.47 1.39 -11.12
CA ALA A 175 17.67 0.25 -11.52
C ALA A 175 18.60 -0.92 -11.93
N GLU A 176 18.08 -2.14 -11.89
CA GLU A 176 18.84 -3.35 -12.23
C GLU A 176 18.30 -3.99 -13.50
N VAL A 177 19.16 -4.23 -14.49
CA VAL A 177 18.82 -5.05 -15.66
C VAL A 177 18.86 -6.52 -15.25
N LEU A 178 17.72 -7.21 -15.29
CA LEU A 178 17.62 -8.60 -14.82
C LEU A 178 18.04 -9.61 -15.89
N MET A 179 17.29 -9.66 -16.99
CA MET A 179 17.51 -10.61 -18.07
C MET A 179 16.92 -10.09 -19.38
N PRO A 180 17.48 -10.51 -20.53
CA PRO A 180 16.80 -10.33 -21.81
C PRO A 180 15.53 -11.18 -21.85
N LEU A 181 14.41 -10.57 -22.25
CA LEU A 181 13.16 -11.27 -22.54
C LEU A 181 13.20 -11.88 -23.95
N SER A 182 13.63 -11.09 -24.93
CA SER A 182 13.88 -11.55 -26.30
C SER A 182 14.67 -10.51 -27.09
N GLY A 183 15.67 -10.93 -27.86
CA GLY A 183 16.48 -10.02 -28.69
C GLY A 183 17.05 -8.84 -27.89
N GLN A 184 16.65 -7.62 -28.28
CA GLN A 184 17.05 -6.36 -27.64
C GLN A 184 16.09 -5.89 -26.54
N THR A 185 15.15 -6.74 -26.11
CA THR A 185 14.17 -6.42 -25.07
C THR A 185 14.61 -7.01 -23.73
N TYR A 186 14.65 -6.17 -22.71
CA TYR A 186 15.14 -6.47 -21.38
C TYR A 186 14.08 -6.16 -20.33
N LEU A 187 14.12 -6.91 -19.24
CA LEU A 187 13.37 -6.60 -18.04
C LEU A 187 14.27 -5.83 -17.07
N VAL A 188 13.80 -4.67 -16.62
CA VAL A 188 14.54 -3.79 -15.71
C VAL A 188 13.76 -3.64 -14.41
N ARG A 189 14.38 -3.97 -13.29
CA ARG A 189 13.81 -3.87 -11.95
C ARG A 189 14.09 -2.52 -11.32
N VAL A 190 13.10 -1.99 -10.62
CA VAL A 190 13.26 -0.89 -9.66
C VAL A 190 12.96 -1.36 -8.24
N ASP A 191 13.57 -0.69 -7.27
CA ASP A 191 13.29 -0.87 -5.85
C ASP A 191 13.36 0.48 -5.12
N LYS A 192 13.28 0.46 -3.78
CA LYS A 192 13.31 1.65 -2.92
C LYS A 192 14.61 2.48 -3.05
N SER A 193 15.69 1.91 -3.58
CA SER A 193 16.92 2.65 -3.86
C SER A 193 16.89 3.41 -5.19
N SER A 194 15.97 3.04 -6.09
CA SER A 194 15.75 3.68 -7.38
C SER A 194 15.19 5.09 -7.25
N SER A 195 15.36 5.90 -8.30
CA SER A 195 14.89 7.30 -8.33
C SER A 195 13.38 7.46 -8.46
N GLY A 196 12.62 6.36 -8.54
CA GLY A 196 11.17 6.31 -8.69
C GLY A 196 10.68 4.88 -8.94
N ASN A 197 9.40 4.73 -9.29
CA ASN A 197 8.82 3.42 -9.60
C ASN A 197 9.02 3.04 -11.08
N ALA A 198 8.47 1.90 -11.51
CA ALA A 198 8.70 1.41 -12.88
C ALA A 198 8.05 2.30 -13.96
N LEU A 199 6.94 2.97 -13.64
CA LEU A 199 6.31 3.97 -14.51
C LEU A 199 7.22 5.19 -14.67
N ASP A 200 7.81 5.66 -13.59
CA ASP A 200 8.76 6.78 -13.60
C ASP A 200 10.02 6.44 -14.41
N LEU A 201 10.54 5.22 -14.27
CA LEU A 201 11.67 4.71 -15.05
C LEU A 201 11.33 4.68 -16.55
N ALA A 202 10.18 4.11 -16.93
CA ALA A 202 9.78 4.05 -18.33
C ALA A 202 9.68 5.44 -18.97
N ASN A 203 9.08 6.39 -18.24
CA ASN A 203 8.99 7.78 -18.66
C ASN A 203 10.37 8.48 -18.72
N PHE A 204 11.30 8.15 -17.83
CA PHE A 204 12.67 8.66 -17.86
C PHE A 204 13.45 8.17 -19.08
N LEU A 205 13.28 6.90 -19.47
CA LEU A 205 13.96 6.28 -20.60
C LEU A 205 13.41 6.73 -21.95
N LYS A 206 12.18 7.26 -21.97
CA LYS A 206 11.53 7.74 -23.19
C LYS A 206 12.39 8.79 -23.91
N GLY A 207 12.78 8.47 -25.15
CA GLY A 207 13.56 9.36 -26.01
C GLY A 207 15.05 9.45 -25.66
N LYS A 208 15.54 8.65 -24.72
CA LYS A 208 16.98 8.52 -24.47
C LYS A 208 17.68 7.84 -25.64
N GLU A 209 18.92 8.23 -25.89
CA GLU A 209 19.76 7.57 -26.89
C GLU A 209 19.96 6.10 -26.53
N GLY A 210 20.02 5.24 -27.55
CA GLY A 210 20.12 3.79 -27.37
C GLY A 210 18.82 3.07 -27.00
N ILE A 211 17.79 3.77 -26.53
CA ILE A 211 16.48 3.19 -26.20
C ILE A 211 15.53 3.31 -27.40
N SER A 212 14.92 2.20 -27.79
CA SER A 212 13.88 2.13 -28.83
C SER A 212 12.48 2.24 -28.22
N HIS A 213 12.25 1.56 -27.10
CA HIS A 213 10.96 1.51 -26.40
C HIS A 213 11.15 1.30 -24.90
N ALA A 214 10.24 1.82 -24.08
CA ALA A 214 10.22 1.62 -22.65
C ALA A 214 8.79 1.78 -22.11
N GLU A 215 8.33 0.77 -21.38
CA GLU A 215 7.01 0.76 -20.73
C GLU A 215 7.08 0.09 -19.35
N PRO A 216 6.20 0.47 -18.40
CA PRO A 216 6.07 -0.29 -17.17
C PRO A 216 5.44 -1.66 -17.46
N ASP A 217 5.85 -2.68 -16.71
CA ASP A 217 5.11 -3.93 -16.67
C ASP A 217 3.89 -3.78 -15.75
N PHE A 218 2.74 -4.29 -16.22
CA PHE A 218 1.46 -4.09 -15.55
C PHE A 218 0.91 -5.39 -14.97
N LEU A 219 0.44 -5.31 -13.73
CA LEU A 219 -0.43 -6.32 -13.14
C LEU A 219 -1.88 -6.01 -13.50
N VAL A 220 -2.51 -6.88 -14.29
CA VAL A 220 -3.92 -6.75 -14.68
C VAL A 220 -4.80 -7.52 -13.71
N SER A 221 -5.78 -6.83 -13.09
CA SER A 221 -6.88 -7.47 -12.34
C SER A 221 -8.19 -7.23 -13.06
N LEU A 222 -8.99 -8.28 -13.26
CA LEU A 222 -10.33 -8.19 -13.83
C LEU A 222 -11.40 -7.82 -12.78
N GLU A 223 -11.04 -7.86 -11.50
CA GLU A 223 -11.96 -7.57 -10.40
C GLU A 223 -11.59 -6.25 -9.73
N VAL A 224 -12.55 -5.33 -9.70
CA VAL A 224 -12.51 -4.12 -8.86
C VAL A 224 -13.16 -4.47 -7.52
N PRO A 225 -12.48 -4.31 -6.38
CA PRO A 225 -13.07 -4.61 -5.07
C PRO A 225 -14.39 -3.86 -4.86
N GLU A 226 -15.46 -4.61 -4.59
CA GLU A 226 -16.80 -4.06 -4.40
C GLU A 226 -16.80 -2.99 -3.29
N VAL A 227 -17.56 -1.92 -3.49
CA VAL A 227 -17.87 -0.96 -2.42
C VAL A 227 -18.79 -1.73 -1.46
N GLY A 228 -18.27 -2.12 -0.29
CA GLY A 228 -19.10 -2.70 0.75
C GLY A 228 -20.24 -1.74 1.05
N SER A 229 -21.46 -2.07 0.62
CA SER A 229 -22.65 -1.32 0.99
C SER A 229 -22.71 -1.32 2.52
N ALA A 230 -22.70 -0.13 3.12
CA ALA A 230 -22.82 0.01 4.57
C ALA A 230 -23.94 -0.90 5.08
N PRO A 231 -23.73 -1.68 6.17
CA PRO A 231 -24.76 -2.58 6.67
C PRO A 231 -26.03 -1.76 6.93
N ASP A 232 -27.12 -2.15 6.27
CA ASP A 232 -28.42 -1.48 6.36
C ASP A 232 -28.88 -1.50 7.84
N ARG A 233 -28.68 -0.38 8.54
CA ARG A 233 -29.12 -0.17 9.92
C ARG A 233 -30.62 0.10 9.99
N ARG A 234 -31.44 -0.66 9.25
CA ARG A 234 -32.89 -0.57 9.38
C ARG A 234 -33.48 -1.90 9.83
N SER A 235 -34.22 -1.78 10.92
CA SER A 235 -35.23 -2.71 11.42
C SER A 235 -34.79 -3.80 12.41
N ARG A 236 -34.38 -3.34 13.60
CA ARG A 236 -34.81 -4.01 14.84
C ARG A 236 -35.82 -3.11 15.57
N SER A 237 -37.00 -2.93 14.98
CA SER A 237 -38.19 -2.57 15.77
C SER A 237 -38.78 -3.86 16.34
N GLY A 238 -38.18 -4.36 17.42
CA GLY A 238 -38.78 -5.41 18.25
C GLY A 238 -39.93 -4.79 19.02
N SER A 239 -41.16 -4.95 18.50
CA SER A 239 -42.39 -4.73 19.24
C SER A 239 -42.48 -5.81 20.33
N PHE A 240 -42.27 -5.41 21.58
CA PHE A 240 -42.63 -6.23 22.73
C PHE A 240 -44.15 -6.19 22.88
N ARG A 241 -44.79 -7.35 22.76
CA ARG A 241 -46.13 -7.61 23.33
C ARG A 241 -45.97 -8.19 24.71
#